data_AF-A0A7C5GV91-F1
#
_entry.id   AF-A0A7C5GV91-F1
#
_cell.length_a   1.000
_cell.length_b   1.000
_cell.length_c   1.000
_cell.angle_alpha   90.00
_cell.angle_beta   90.00
_cell.angle_gamma   90.00
#
_symmetry.space_group_name_H-M   'P 1'
#
loop_
_entity.id
_entity.type
_entity.pdbx_description
1 polymer ?
#
loop_
_entity_poly.entity_id
_entity_poly.type
_entity_poly.pdbx_seq_one_letter_code
_entity_poly.pdbx_strand_id
1 'polypeptide(L)'
;MRRRIFPHGQRGAALAETVVVMPVLLVLVLGAVQWALIYEAKSTLNYAAFMAARAGAADHATPNSMRLALAKGLLPLYAPESSLTSLPGRMIEVGKDVALFSRIRILNPTREAFEDFGIEPGREEIPSDHLYLADTSPGARSGVSIQDANLLKIEVIYGYELKVPFVNRVIVAAFSWLTTDPLTRFYLQAGRLPILATVTVRMQTPARNNGWVLSRAEVEGRFREALGTD
;
A
#
# COMPACT_ATOMS: atom_id res chain seq x y z
N MET A 1 -41.99 64.58 13.92
CA MET A 1 -41.42 63.22 13.71
C MET A 1 -41.22 62.98 12.21
N ARG A 2 -39.99 62.92 11.72
CA ARG A 2 -39.65 62.42 10.37
C ARG A 2 -38.51 61.42 10.52
N ARG A 3 -38.81 60.11 10.47
CA ARG A 3 -37.80 59.06 10.36
C ARG A 3 -37.25 59.07 8.94
N ARG A 4 -35.99 59.49 8.76
CA ARG A 4 -35.22 59.20 7.55
C ARG A 4 -34.78 57.74 7.63
N ILE A 5 -35.32 56.91 6.76
CA ILE A 5 -34.89 55.53 6.56
C ILE A 5 -33.68 55.59 5.62
N PHE A 6 -32.51 55.15 6.08
CA PHE A 6 -31.33 55.02 5.22
C PHE A 6 -31.50 53.80 4.30
N PRO A 7 -31.43 53.97 2.96
CA PRO A 7 -31.36 52.82 2.06
C PRO A 7 -29.98 52.18 2.20
N HIS A 8 -29.94 50.96 2.74
CA HIS A 8 -28.73 50.16 2.78
C HIS A 8 -28.49 49.60 1.37
N GLY A 9 -27.38 49.98 0.75
CA GLY A 9 -27.01 49.55 -0.59
C GLY A 9 -26.67 48.06 -0.65
N GLN A 10 -27.67 47.20 -0.88
CA GLN A 10 -27.51 45.78 -1.21
C GLN A 10 -27.06 45.57 -2.66
N ARG A 11 -25.99 46.24 -3.10
CA ARG A 11 -25.42 46.08 -4.45
C ARG A 11 -23.94 45.79 -4.32
N GLY A 12 -23.61 44.55 -3.98
CA GLY A 12 -22.21 44.08 -3.90
C GLY A 12 -21.95 42.97 -2.88
N ALA A 13 -22.81 42.80 -1.88
CA ALA A 13 -22.64 41.77 -0.84
C ALA A 13 -22.61 40.34 -1.43
N ALA A 14 -23.53 40.03 -2.35
CA ALA A 14 -23.57 38.71 -3.01
C ALA A 14 -22.33 38.44 -3.87
N LEU A 15 -21.77 39.47 -4.51
CA LEU A 15 -20.52 39.34 -5.29
C LEU A 15 -19.33 39.10 -4.37
N ALA A 16 -19.24 39.84 -3.25
CA ALA A 16 -18.18 39.67 -2.26
C ALA A 16 -18.27 38.29 -1.57
N GLU A 17 -19.46 37.84 -1.21
CA GLU A 17 -19.71 36.51 -0.64
C GLU A 17 -19.34 35.40 -1.62
N THR A 18 -19.75 35.52 -2.89
CA THR A 18 -19.43 34.53 -3.93
C THR A 18 -17.92 34.43 -4.19
N VAL A 19 -17.20 35.55 -4.18
CA VAL A 19 -15.74 35.59 -4.37
C VAL A 19 -14.99 34.83 -3.26
N VAL A 20 -15.52 34.80 -2.05
CA VAL A 20 -14.93 34.07 -0.91
C VAL A 20 -15.38 32.61 -0.89
N VAL A 21 -16.67 32.34 -1.15
CA VAL A 21 -17.24 30.99 -1.04
C VAL A 21 -16.83 30.10 -2.21
N MET A 22 -16.78 30.62 -3.44
CA MET A 22 -16.48 29.81 -4.63
C MET A 22 -15.11 29.13 -4.60
N PRO A 23 -14.00 29.79 -4.22
CA PRO A 23 -12.70 29.14 -4.10
C PRO A 23 -12.68 28.01 -3.06
N VAL A 24 -13.36 28.21 -1.92
CA VAL A 24 -13.46 27.19 -0.87
C VAL A 24 -14.26 25.99 -1.37
N LEU A 25 -15.41 26.24 -2.00
CA LEU A 25 -16.23 25.18 -2.60
C LEU A 25 -15.47 24.39 -3.66
N LEU A 26 -14.70 25.08 -4.52
CA LEU A 26 -13.89 24.45 -5.56
C LEU A 26 -12.85 23.50 -4.95
N VAL A 27 -12.12 23.93 -3.92
CA VAL A 27 -11.13 23.08 -3.24
C VAL A 27 -11.80 21.87 -2.59
N LEU A 28 -12.98 22.03 -2.00
CA LEU A 28 -13.73 20.91 -1.42
C LEU A 28 -14.15 19.89 -2.48
N VAL A 29 -14.68 20.33 -3.63
CA VAL A 29 -15.07 19.45 -4.73
C VAL A 29 -13.85 18.73 -5.30
N LEU A 30 -12.75 19.45 -5.57
CA LEU A 30 -11.51 18.84 -6.03
C LEU A 30 -10.94 17.85 -5.00
N GLY A 31 -11.04 18.18 -3.71
CA GLY A 31 -10.65 17.31 -2.61
C GLY A 31 -11.46 16.01 -2.57
N ALA A 32 -12.79 16.10 -2.76
CA ALA A 32 -13.66 14.93 -2.82
C ALA A 32 -13.32 14.04 -4.03
N VAL A 33 -13.07 14.62 -5.20
CA VAL A 33 -12.62 13.88 -6.40
C VAL A 33 -11.28 13.18 -6.16
N GLN A 34 -10.30 13.90 -5.59
CA GLN A 34 -8.99 13.32 -5.27
C GLN A 34 -9.12 12.18 -4.25
N TRP A 35 -10.01 12.31 -3.27
CA TRP A 35 -10.29 11.25 -2.30
C TRP A 35 -10.91 10.02 -2.97
N ALA A 36 -11.87 10.21 -3.89
CA ALA A 36 -12.45 9.11 -4.66
C ALA A 36 -11.39 8.34 -5.46
N LEU A 37 -10.45 9.05 -6.11
CA LEU A 37 -9.34 8.45 -6.85
C LEU A 37 -8.37 7.67 -5.94
N ILE A 38 -8.09 8.20 -4.74
CA ILE A 38 -7.25 7.50 -3.74
C ILE A 38 -7.97 6.22 -3.26
N TYR A 39 -9.28 6.28 -3.06
CA TYR A 39 -10.08 5.13 -2.64
C TYR A 39 -10.11 4.04 -3.73
N GLU A 40 -10.28 4.43 -4.98
CA GLU A 40 -10.17 3.52 -6.13
C GLU A 40 -8.78 2.85 -6.14
N ALA A 41 -7.71 3.65 -6.05
CA ALA A 41 -6.34 3.15 -6.02
C ALA A 41 -6.07 2.20 -4.85
N LYS A 42 -6.63 2.48 -3.67
CA LYS A 42 -6.55 1.63 -2.50
C LYS A 42 -7.25 0.29 -2.73
N SER A 43 -8.43 0.29 -3.34
CA SER A 43 -9.17 -0.92 -3.69
C SER A 43 -8.38 -1.77 -4.70
N THR A 44 -7.85 -1.14 -5.75
CA THR A 44 -7.00 -1.81 -6.74
C THR A 44 -5.72 -2.36 -6.11
N LEU A 45 -5.07 -1.63 -5.20
CA LEU A 45 -3.90 -2.11 -4.48
C LEU A 45 -4.22 -3.32 -3.61
N ASN A 46 -5.34 -3.34 -2.89
CA ASN A 46 -5.75 -4.49 -2.09
C ASN A 46 -5.91 -5.75 -2.96
N TYR A 47 -6.56 -5.60 -4.12
CA TYR A 47 -6.67 -6.68 -5.10
C TYR A 47 -5.29 -7.13 -5.63
N ALA A 48 -4.44 -6.16 -5.99
CA ALA A 48 -3.10 -6.44 -6.50
C ALA A 48 -2.20 -7.12 -5.46
N ALA A 49 -2.30 -6.71 -4.18
CA ALA A 49 -1.61 -7.34 -3.07
C ALA A 49 -2.09 -8.77 -2.86
N PHE A 50 -3.39 -9.04 -2.93
CA PHE A 50 -3.93 -10.40 -2.87
C PHE A 50 -3.39 -11.28 -4.02
N MET A 51 -3.35 -10.75 -5.24
CA MET A 51 -2.76 -11.45 -6.39
C MET A 51 -1.27 -11.70 -6.20
N ALA A 52 -0.52 -10.75 -5.63
CA ALA A 52 0.88 -10.91 -5.29
C ALA A 52 1.08 -12.01 -4.24
N ALA A 53 0.32 -11.99 -3.14
CA ALA A 53 0.38 -13.02 -2.10
C ALA A 53 0.04 -14.40 -2.66
N ARG A 54 -0.96 -14.52 -3.53
CA ARG A 54 -1.31 -15.79 -4.18
C ARG A 54 -0.19 -16.29 -5.09
N ALA A 55 0.43 -15.41 -5.86
CA ALA A 55 1.58 -15.78 -6.70
C ALA A 55 2.76 -16.22 -5.84
N GLY A 56 3.06 -15.51 -4.75
CA GLY A 56 4.08 -15.91 -3.78
C GLY A 56 3.78 -17.25 -3.12
N ALA A 57 2.53 -17.50 -2.71
CA ALA A 57 2.12 -18.76 -2.12
C ALA A 57 2.31 -19.96 -3.07
N ALA A 58 2.16 -19.75 -4.38
CA ALA A 58 2.32 -20.77 -5.41
C ALA A 58 3.75 -20.87 -5.98
N ASP A 59 4.64 -19.92 -5.65
CA ASP A 59 6.02 -19.88 -6.15
C ASP A 59 7.01 -19.53 -5.03
N HIS A 60 7.00 -20.31 -3.96
CA HIS A 60 8.00 -20.30 -2.89
C HIS A 60 8.27 -18.95 -2.22
N ALA A 61 7.26 -18.07 -2.18
CA ALA A 61 7.37 -16.68 -1.75
C ALA A 61 8.48 -15.90 -2.50
N THR A 62 8.70 -16.18 -3.78
CA THR A 62 9.77 -15.52 -4.56
C THR A 62 9.44 -14.03 -4.82
N PRO A 63 10.43 -13.12 -4.67
CA PRO A 63 10.25 -11.70 -4.96
C PRO A 63 9.75 -11.39 -6.38
N ASN A 64 10.24 -12.14 -7.37
CA ASN A 64 9.95 -11.88 -8.78
C ASN A 64 8.49 -12.18 -9.15
N SER A 65 7.94 -13.30 -8.68
CA SER A 65 6.54 -13.68 -8.95
C SER A 65 5.56 -12.69 -8.31
N MET A 66 5.82 -12.31 -7.06
CA MET A 66 5.02 -11.33 -6.33
C MET A 66 5.06 -9.95 -6.97
N ARG A 67 6.25 -9.46 -7.38
CA ARG A 67 6.38 -8.16 -8.06
C ARG A 67 5.64 -8.14 -9.40
N LEU A 68 5.76 -9.21 -10.18
CA LEU A 68 5.07 -9.33 -11.47
C LEU A 68 3.55 -9.38 -11.28
N ALA A 69 3.06 -10.12 -10.30
CA ALA A 69 1.63 -10.20 -9.99
C ALA A 69 1.08 -8.87 -9.46
N LEU A 70 1.85 -8.16 -8.63
CA LEU A 70 1.51 -6.81 -8.17
C LEU A 70 1.38 -5.85 -9.36
N ALA A 71 2.36 -5.84 -10.27
CA ALA A 71 2.34 -5.00 -11.46
C ALA A 71 1.11 -5.29 -12.35
N LYS A 72 0.77 -6.56 -12.55
CA LYS A 72 -0.45 -6.96 -13.28
C LYS A 72 -1.71 -6.47 -12.58
N GLY A 73 -1.78 -6.60 -11.26
CA GLY A 73 -2.94 -6.16 -10.47
C GLY A 73 -3.12 -4.64 -10.44
N LEU A 74 -2.03 -3.87 -10.56
CA LEU A 74 -2.06 -2.40 -10.61
C LEU A 74 -2.33 -1.84 -12.02
N LEU A 75 -2.28 -2.67 -13.06
CA LEU A 75 -2.49 -2.26 -14.45
C LEU A 75 -3.76 -1.41 -14.69
N PRO A 76 -4.91 -1.66 -14.03
CA PRO A 76 -6.10 -0.81 -14.19
C PRO A 76 -5.87 0.67 -13.85
N LEU A 77 -4.93 0.99 -12.94
CA LEU A 77 -4.62 2.39 -12.60
C LEU A 77 -3.89 3.15 -13.72
N TYR A 78 -3.37 2.42 -14.70
CA TYR A 78 -2.55 2.87 -15.83
C TYR A 78 -3.24 2.73 -17.19
N ALA A 79 -4.57 2.49 -17.20
CA ALA A 79 -5.41 2.09 -18.33
C ALA A 79 -5.01 2.63 -19.73
N PRO A 80 -5.43 1.91 -20.78
CA PRO A 80 -6.48 2.53 -21.59
C PRO A 80 -7.59 1.58 -22.05
N GLU A 81 -8.81 2.12 -22.14
CA GLU A 81 -10.01 1.50 -22.73
C GLU A 81 -9.90 1.22 -24.25
N SER A 82 -8.82 1.59 -24.95
CA SER A 82 -8.89 1.74 -26.43
C SER A 82 -7.83 1.06 -27.30
N SER A 83 -6.79 0.37 -26.80
CA SER A 83 -5.86 -0.36 -27.70
C SER A 83 -5.01 -1.44 -27.03
N LEU A 84 -5.35 -2.73 -27.27
CA LEU A 84 -4.58 -3.91 -26.85
C LEU A 84 -3.14 -3.91 -27.39
N THR A 85 -2.90 -3.24 -28.52
CA THR A 85 -1.57 -3.11 -29.16
C THR A 85 -0.54 -2.36 -28.28
N SER A 86 -1.00 -1.54 -27.34
CA SER A 86 -0.14 -0.75 -26.44
C SER A 86 0.20 -1.45 -25.11
N LEU A 87 -0.42 -2.61 -24.83
CA LEU A 87 -0.29 -3.30 -23.55
C LEU A 87 1.15 -3.74 -23.21
N PRO A 88 1.96 -4.29 -24.14
CA PRO A 88 3.32 -4.73 -23.80
C PRO A 88 4.22 -3.58 -23.34
N GLY A 89 4.15 -2.43 -24.00
CA GLY A 89 4.91 -1.24 -23.62
C GLY A 89 4.49 -0.69 -22.25
N ARG A 90 3.18 -0.72 -21.96
CA ARG A 90 2.65 -0.25 -20.67
C ARG A 90 3.01 -1.17 -19.52
N MET A 91 3.04 -2.49 -19.73
CA MET A 91 3.52 -3.43 -18.72
C MET A 91 4.96 -3.16 -18.28
N ILE A 92 5.81 -2.68 -19.20
CA ILE A 92 7.18 -2.26 -18.87
C ILE A 92 7.16 -0.99 -18.01
N GLU A 93 6.30 -0.02 -18.34
CA GLU A 93 6.14 1.22 -17.56
C GLU A 93 5.64 0.94 -16.15
N VAL A 94 4.56 0.15 -16.01
CA VAL A 94 4.04 -0.28 -14.70
C VAL A 94 5.09 -1.09 -13.95
N GLY A 95 5.81 -1.98 -14.61
CA GLY A 95 6.89 -2.75 -14.00
C GLY A 95 8.01 -1.86 -13.43
N LYS A 96 8.41 -0.81 -14.16
CA LYS A 96 9.38 0.18 -13.68
C LYS A 96 8.82 0.99 -12.52
N ASP A 97 7.56 1.41 -12.62
CA ASP A 97 6.92 2.18 -11.57
C ASP A 97 6.84 1.41 -10.27
N VAL A 98 6.33 0.17 -10.33
CA VAL A 98 6.28 -0.75 -9.20
C VAL A 98 7.68 -1.03 -8.65
N ALA A 99 8.71 -1.12 -9.50
CA ALA A 99 10.07 -1.32 -9.01
C ALA A 99 10.63 -0.11 -8.22
N LEU A 100 10.19 1.12 -8.54
CA LEU A 100 10.69 2.35 -7.93
C LEU A 100 9.83 2.86 -6.76
N PHE A 101 8.51 2.73 -6.89
CA PHE A 101 7.52 3.32 -6.00
C PHE A 101 6.65 2.28 -5.29
N SER A 102 7.10 1.02 -5.24
CA SER A 102 6.50 0.02 -4.37
C SER A 102 7.52 -0.68 -3.50
N ARG A 103 7.06 -1.15 -2.33
CA ARG A 103 7.83 -1.99 -1.43
C ARG A 103 6.94 -3.12 -0.94
N ILE A 104 7.40 -4.35 -1.14
CA ILE A 104 6.77 -5.57 -0.62
C ILE A 104 7.65 -6.08 0.53
N ARG A 105 7.03 -6.41 1.67
CA ARG A 105 7.68 -7.06 2.82
C ARG A 105 6.87 -8.29 3.22
N ILE A 106 7.55 -9.36 3.62
CA ILE A 106 6.93 -10.57 4.15
C ILE A 106 6.96 -10.45 5.69
N LEU A 107 5.79 -10.32 6.29
CA LEU A 107 5.61 -10.25 7.75
C LEU A 107 5.56 -11.64 8.40
N ASN A 108 5.14 -12.65 7.64
CA ASN A 108 5.11 -14.04 8.04
C ASN A 108 5.24 -14.93 6.79
N PRO A 109 6.03 -16.01 6.78
CA PRO A 109 6.95 -16.49 7.83
C PRO A 109 8.02 -15.46 8.21
N THR A 110 8.50 -15.47 9.45
CA THR A 110 9.64 -14.64 9.89
C THR A 110 10.95 -15.41 9.71
N ARG A 111 12.09 -14.72 9.77
CA ARG A 111 13.43 -15.37 9.68
C ARG A 111 13.61 -16.46 10.73
N GLU A 112 13.11 -16.23 11.94
CA GLU A 112 13.18 -17.19 13.04
C GLU A 112 12.33 -18.44 12.74
N ALA A 113 11.23 -18.32 11.99
CA ALA A 113 10.44 -19.47 11.57
C ALA A 113 11.19 -20.34 10.54
N PHE A 114 12.02 -19.73 9.68
CA PHE A 114 12.92 -20.46 8.80
C PHE A 114 14.02 -21.19 9.58
N GLU A 115 14.51 -20.60 10.66
CA GLU A 115 15.51 -21.21 11.53
C GLU A 115 14.97 -22.39 12.36
N ASP A 116 13.68 -22.38 12.70
CA ASP A 116 13.03 -23.44 13.48
C ASP A 116 12.49 -24.59 12.59
N PHE A 117 11.92 -24.28 11.43
CA PHE A 117 11.20 -25.25 10.59
C PHE A 117 11.83 -25.48 9.20
N GLY A 118 12.95 -24.82 8.89
CA GLY A 118 13.65 -24.98 7.62
C GLY A 118 14.38 -26.32 7.50
N ILE A 119 14.13 -27.07 6.42
CA ILE A 119 14.67 -28.43 6.25
C ILE A 119 15.94 -28.47 5.38
N GLU A 120 16.09 -27.56 4.41
CA GLU A 120 17.24 -27.56 3.49
C GLU A 120 18.37 -26.59 3.89
N PRO A 121 19.59 -27.08 4.20
CA PRO A 121 20.75 -26.21 4.40
C PRO A 121 21.16 -25.54 3.07
N GLY A 122 21.09 -24.21 3.03
CA GLY A 122 21.43 -23.38 1.86
C GLY A 122 20.23 -22.86 1.06
N ARG A 123 19.03 -23.39 1.30
CA ARG A 123 17.74 -22.87 0.82
C ARG A 123 16.71 -23.10 1.92
N GLU A 124 16.86 -22.43 3.06
CA GLU A 124 15.95 -22.58 4.20
C GLU A 124 14.49 -22.52 3.72
N GLU A 125 13.87 -23.70 3.68
CA GLU A 125 12.58 -23.94 3.08
C GLU A 125 11.63 -24.49 4.14
N ILE A 126 10.53 -23.78 4.39
CA ILE A 126 9.47 -24.26 5.28
C ILE A 126 8.55 -25.14 4.43
N PRO A 127 8.42 -26.45 4.73
CA PRO A 127 7.59 -27.36 3.95
C PRO A 127 6.11 -26.97 4.05
N SER A 128 5.39 -27.13 2.95
CA SER A 128 3.93 -26.89 2.92
C SER A 128 3.11 -28.20 2.92
N ASP A 129 3.77 -29.35 2.88
CA ASP A 129 3.11 -30.66 2.78
C ASP A 129 2.81 -31.25 4.15
N HIS A 130 1.75 -32.07 4.21
CA HIS A 130 1.37 -32.85 5.40
C HIS A 130 1.30 -32.05 6.72
N LEU A 131 0.99 -30.75 6.66
CA LEU A 131 0.93 -29.87 7.84
C LEU A 131 -0.10 -30.31 8.90
N TYR A 132 -1.05 -31.15 8.53
CA TYR A 132 -2.02 -31.75 9.46
C TYR A 132 -1.41 -32.87 10.32
N LEU A 133 -0.26 -33.44 9.91
CA LEU A 133 0.53 -34.40 10.68
C LEU A 133 1.64 -33.73 11.48
N ALA A 134 1.95 -32.48 11.15
CA ALA A 134 3.05 -31.76 11.78
C ALA A 134 2.66 -31.33 13.21
N ASP A 135 3.65 -31.31 14.10
CA ASP A 135 3.46 -30.88 15.48
C ASP A 135 2.99 -29.42 15.52
N THR A 136 2.06 -29.12 16.43
CA THR A 136 1.54 -27.77 16.67
C THR A 136 2.33 -27.03 17.76
N SER A 137 3.36 -27.67 18.32
CA SER A 137 4.26 -27.03 19.27
C SER A 137 4.91 -25.78 18.65
N PRO A 138 4.92 -24.65 19.38
CA PRO A 138 5.58 -23.45 18.90
C PRO A 138 7.09 -23.65 18.74
N GLY A 139 7.65 -23.13 17.65
CA GLY A 139 9.10 -23.11 17.43
C GLY A 139 9.83 -22.31 18.51
N ALA A 140 11.04 -22.72 18.88
CA ALA A 140 11.78 -22.16 20.00
C ALA A 140 12.11 -20.67 19.82
N ARG A 141 12.36 -20.22 18.59
CA ARG A 141 12.71 -18.82 18.26
C ARG A 141 11.53 -18.05 17.70
N SER A 142 10.79 -18.67 16.80
CA SER A 142 9.66 -18.10 16.10
C SER A 142 8.44 -17.89 17.01
N GLY A 143 8.25 -18.76 18.01
CA GLY A 143 7.10 -18.72 18.92
C GLY A 143 5.77 -19.02 18.23
N VAL A 144 5.80 -19.55 17.01
CA VAL A 144 4.62 -19.91 16.21
C VAL A 144 4.69 -21.38 15.80
N SER A 145 3.55 -21.97 15.50
CA SER A 145 3.49 -23.34 14.97
C SER A 145 3.93 -23.37 13.51
N ILE A 146 4.29 -24.55 12.99
CA ILE A 146 4.60 -24.72 11.56
C ILE A 146 3.38 -24.40 10.67
N GLN A 147 2.15 -24.63 11.15
CA GLN A 147 0.93 -24.29 10.43
C GLN A 147 0.76 -22.77 10.29
N ASP A 148 1.08 -22.02 11.34
CA ASP A 148 1.05 -20.56 11.33
C ASP A 148 2.19 -19.99 10.51
N ALA A 149 3.40 -20.55 10.61
CA ALA A 149 4.54 -20.17 9.78
C ALA A 149 4.25 -20.35 8.28
N ASN A 150 3.38 -21.29 7.92
CA ASN A 150 2.96 -21.52 6.53
C ASN A 150 1.88 -20.54 6.02
N LEU A 151 1.53 -19.50 6.78
CA LEU A 151 0.68 -18.40 6.34
C LEU A 151 1.54 -17.26 5.80
N LEU A 152 1.52 -17.05 4.48
CA LEU A 152 2.17 -15.93 3.85
C LEU A 152 1.41 -14.63 4.14
N LYS A 153 1.92 -13.83 5.08
CA LYS A 153 1.44 -12.47 5.34
C LYS A 153 2.39 -11.48 4.69
N ILE A 154 1.88 -10.70 3.75
CA ILE A 154 2.66 -9.64 3.10
C ILE A 154 2.07 -8.26 3.38
N GLU A 155 2.97 -7.29 3.42
CA GLU A 155 2.69 -5.87 3.42
C GLU A 155 3.19 -5.29 2.09
N VAL A 156 2.32 -4.55 1.42
CA VAL A 156 2.63 -3.84 0.18
C VAL A 156 2.37 -2.36 0.39
N ILE A 157 3.42 -1.56 0.22
CA ILE A 157 3.33 -0.11 0.17
C ILE A 157 3.50 0.32 -1.28
N TYR A 158 2.62 1.17 -1.77
CA TYR A 158 2.68 1.72 -3.11
C TYR A 158 2.48 3.24 -3.09
N GLY A 159 3.38 3.98 -3.74
CA GLY A 159 3.30 5.43 -3.89
C GLY A 159 2.35 5.80 -5.03
N TYR A 160 1.09 6.08 -4.69
CA TYR A 160 0.07 6.49 -5.65
C TYR A 160 0.23 7.94 -6.09
N GLU A 161 0.26 8.19 -7.40
CA GLU A 161 0.38 9.54 -7.95
C GLU A 161 -0.90 10.37 -7.78
N LEU A 162 -0.76 11.57 -7.21
CA LEU A 162 -1.89 12.49 -6.98
C LEU A 162 -2.21 13.27 -8.27
N LYS A 163 -3.28 12.85 -8.97
CA LYS A 163 -3.68 13.39 -10.28
C LYS A 163 -4.32 14.78 -10.23
N VAL A 164 -4.98 15.17 -9.13
CA VAL A 164 -5.75 16.43 -9.05
C VAL A 164 -4.84 17.60 -8.68
N PRO A 165 -4.77 18.65 -9.52
CA PRO A 165 -3.94 19.82 -9.23
C PRO A 165 -4.45 20.60 -8.02
N PHE A 166 -3.57 21.37 -7.39
CA PHE A 166 -3.79 22.13 -6.15
C PHE A 166 -3.98 21.26 -4.90
N VAL A 167 -4.87 20.27 -4.95
CA VAL A 167 -5.12 19.33 -3.85
C VAL A 167 -3.87 18.48 -3.58
N ASN A 168 -3.16 18.08 -4.63
CA ASN A 168 -1.90 17.34 -4.49
C ASN A 168 -0.89 18.05 -3.57
N ARG A 169 -0.72 19.36 -3.71
CA ARG A 169 0.20 20.16 -2.88
C ARG A 169 -0.26 20.24 -1.44
N VAL A 170 -1.57 20.39 -1.21
CA VAL A 170 -2.15 20.44 0.14
C VAL A 170 -1.93 19.10 0.86
N ILE A 171 -2.20 17.99 0.18
CA ILE A 171 -1.98 16.63 0.73
C ILE A 171 -0.50 16.41 1.04
N VAL A 172 0.39 16.71 0.09
CA VAL A 172 1.84 16.53 0.29
C VAL A 172 2.35 17.39 1.44
N ALA A 173 1.95 18.66 1.52
CA ALA A 173 2.31 19.55 2.61
C ALA A 173 1.82 19.03 3.97
N ALA A 174 0.56 18.62 4.07
CA ALA A 174 -0.01 18.08 5.30
C ALA A 174 0.70 16.79 5.75
N PHE A 175 0.91 15.83 4.84
CA PHE A 175 1.56 14.55 5.18
C PHE A 175 3.06 14.71 5.46
N SER A 176 3.76 15.58 4.73
CA SER A 176 5.19 15.84 4.97
C SER A 176 5.44 16.46 6.34
N TRP A 177 4.50 17.26 6.86
CA TRP A 177 4.57 17.81 8.21
C TRP A 177 4.36 16.74 9.29
N LEU A 178 3.52 15.74 9.01
CA LEU A 178 3.16 14.68 9.96
C LEU A 178 4.14 13.49 9.97
N THR A 179 5.04 13.38 8.98
CA THR A 179 5.88 12.19 8.81
C THR A 179 7.37 12.46 9.00
N THR A 180 8.01 11.56 9.74
CA THR A 180 9.46 11.48 9.92
C THR A 180 10.09 10.34 9.12
N ASP A 181 9.28 9.42 8.57
CA ASP A 181 9.77 8.26 7.83
C ASP A 181 10.46 8.66 6.51
N PRO A 182 11.73 8.27 6.29
CA PRO A 182 12.47 8.60 5.07
C PRO A 182 11.81 8.07 3.79
N LEU A 183 11.19 6.90 3.83
CA LEU A 183 10.53 6.31 2.66
C LEU A 183 9.26 7.08 2.29
N THR A 184 8.44 7.42 3.28
CA THR A 184 7.25 8.24 3.08
C THR A 184 7.64 9.60 2.50
N ARG A 185 8.71 10.23 3.01
CA ARG A 185 9.23 11.49 2.44
C ARG A 185 9.69 11.36 0.99
N PHE A 186 10.38 10.27 0.64
CA PHE A 186 10.79 10.01 -0.74
C PHE A 186 9.59 9.97 -1.69
N TYR A 187 8.51 9.29 -1.32
CA TYR A 187 7.29 9.26 -2.14
C TYR A 187 6.60 10.62 -2.22
N LEU A 188 6.48 11.33 -1.09
CA LEU A 188 5.84 12.64 -1.05
C LEU A 188 6.59 13.68 -1.90
N GLN A 189 7.93 13.64 -1.91
CA GLN A 189 8.76 14.49 -2.80
C GLN A 189 8.54 14.19 -4.28
N ALA A 190 8.22 12.95 -4.63
CA ALA A 190 7.82 12.56 -5.97
C ALA A 190 6.33 12.86 -6.28
N GLY A 191 5.61 13.56 -5.39
CA GLY A 191 4.19 13.86 -5.56
C GLY A 191 3.27 12.64 -5.36
N ARG A 192 3.77 11.61 -4.66
CA ARG A 192 3.08 10.34 -4.47
C ARG A 192 2.68 10.12 -3.01
N LEU A 193 1.44 9.69 -2.82
CA LEU A 193 0.91 9.33 -1.52
C LEU A 193 1.12 7.83 -1.27
N PRO A 194 1.87 7.43 -0.22
CA PRO A 194 1.97 6.02 0.15
C PRO A 194 0.61 5.49 0.60
N ILE A 195 0.15 4.45 -0.08
CA ILE A 195 -0.99 3.63 0.32
C ILE A 195 -0.49 2.22 0.66
N LEU A 196 -0.99 1.67 1.77
CA LEU A 196 -0.58 0.38 2.31
C LEU A 196 -1.66 -0.67 2.12
N ALA A 197 -1.30 -1.90 1.78
CA ALA A 197 -2.19 -3.06 1.77
C ALA A 197 -1.52 -4.23 2.49
N THR A 198 -2.27 -4.90 3.37
CA THR A 198 -1.81 -6.10 4.08
C THR A 198 -2.73 -7.25 3.74
N VAL A 199 -2.14 -8.40 3.41
CA VAL A 199 -2.91 -9.60 3.04
C VAL A 199 -2.23 -10.84 3.59
N THR A 200 -3.04 -11.84 3.93
CA THR A 200 -2.57 -13.15 4.40
C THR A 200 -3.15 -14.24 3.52
N VAL A 201 -2.31 -15.14 3.02
CA VAL A 201 -2.69 -16.28 2.17
C VAL A 201 -1.95 -17.52 2.66
N ARG A 202 -2.58 -18.69 2.62
CA ARG A 202 -1.91 -19.96 2.93
C ARG A 202 -0.94 -20.34 1.81
N MET A 203 0.29 -20.67 2.14
CA MET A 203 1.26 -21.20 1.17
C MET A 203 0.73 -22.47 0.49
N GLN A 204 1.09 -22.66 -0.78
CA GLN A 204 0.80 -23.86 -1.59
C GLN A 204 2.08 -24.57 -2.04
N THR A 205 3.24 -23.97 -1.75
CA THR A 205 4.59 -24.45 -2.06
C THR A 205 5.47 -24.19 -0.84
N PRO A 206 6.61 -24.87 -0.69
CA PRO A 206 7.53 -24.58 0.39
C PRO A 206 7.98 -23.10 0.36
N ALA A 207 7.88 -22.39 1.48
CA ALA A 207 8.33 -20.99 1.53
C ALA A 207 9.86 -20.95 1.50
N ARG A 208 10.47 -20.04 0.74
CA ARG A 208 11.93 -19.82 0.73
C ARG A 208 12.32 -18.54 1.45
N ASN A 209 13.36 -18.61 2.26
CA ASN A 209 13.95 -17.41 2.86
C ASN A 209 14.52 -16.48 1.76
N ASN A 210 14.26 -15.19 1.87
CA ASN A 210 14.72 -14.17 0.94
C ASN A 210 14.80 -12.79 1.62
N GLY A 211 15.39 -11.80 0.94
CA GLY A 211 15.62 -10.47 1.51
C GLY A 211 14.36 -9.66 1.85
N TRP A 212 13.15 -10.13 1.53
CA TRP A 212 11.89 -9.49 1.92
C TRP A 212 11.32 -10.04 3.22
N VAL A 213 11.82 -11.17 3.71
CA VAL A 213 11.45 -11.79 4.98
C VAL A 213 11.97 -10.95 6.13
N LEU A 214 11.06 -10.58 7.03
CA LEU A 214 11.38 -9.83 8.23
C LEU A 214 11.72 -10.73 9.40
N SER A 215 12.59 -10.23 10.27
CA SER A 215 12.75 -10.79 11.61
C SER A 215 11.53 -10.47 12.47
N ARG A 216 11.29 -11.30 13.48
CA ARG A 216 10.22 -11.10 14.45
C ARG A 216 10.32 -9.72 15.13
N ALA A 217 11.53 -9.31 15.50
CA ALA A 217 11.76 -8.01 16.13
C ALA A 217 11.36 -6.83 15.22
N GLU A 218 11.64 -6.92 13.92
CA GLU A 218 11.22 -5.91 12.93
C GLU A 218 9.69 -5.85 12.80
N VAL A 219 9.03 -7.01 12.81
CA VAL A 219 7.55 -7.10 12.75
C VAL A 219 6.94 -6.50 14.01
N GLU A 220 7.44 -6.83 15.19
CA GLU A 220 6.96 -6.28 16.48
C GLU A 220 7.21 -4.78 16.62
N GLY A 221 8.36 -4.27 16.16
CA GLY A 221 8.65 -2.84 16.11
C GLY A 221 7.65 -2.08 15.25
N ARG A 222 7.27 -2.65 14.10
CA ARG A 222 6.26 -2.09 13.19
C ARG A 222 4.86 -2.08 13.79
N PHE A 223 4.47 -3.14 14.50
CA PHE A 223 3.20 -3.17 15.20
C PHE A 223 3.12 -2.09 16.29
N ARG A 224 4.21 -1.86 17.02
CA ARG A 224 4.30 -0.77 18.01
C ARG A 224 4.24 0.61 17.37
N GLU A 225 4.97 0.82 16.27
CA GLU A 225 4.92 2.05 15.46
C GLU A 225 3.50 2.34 14.95
N ALA A 226 2.78 1.31 14.49
CA ALA A 226 1.39 1.45 14.03
C ALA A 226 0.38 1.71 15.16
N LEU A 227 0.67 1.30 16.40
CA LEU A 227 -0.18 1.49 17.56
C LEU A 227 0.13 2.79 18.34
N GLY A 228 1.18 3.52 17.96
CA GLY A 228 1.59 4.74 18.65
C GLY A 228 2.06 4.51 20.09
N THR A 229 2.50 3.29 20.40
CA THR A 229 3.01 2.89 21.72
C THR A 229 4.54 2.82 21.67
N ASP A 230 5.18 3.97 21.83
CA ASP A 230 6.60 4.08 22.22
C ASP A 230 6.72 4.36 23.72
#